data_AF-A0A554KEA2-F1
#
_entry.id   AF-A0A554KEA2-F1
#
_cell.length_a   1.000
_cell.length_b   1.000
_cell.length_c   1.000
_cell.angle_alpha   90.00
_cell.angle_beta   90.00
_cell.angle_gamma   90.00
#
_symmetry.space_group_name_H-M   'P 1'
#
loop_
_entity.id
_entity.type
_entity.pdbx_description
1 polymer ?
#
loop_
_entity_poly.entity_id
_entity_poly.type
_entity_poly.pdbx_seq_one_letter_code
_entity_poly.pdbx_strand_id
1 'polypeptide(L)'
;MKILALALVVQGFHWIEHLAQVYQHWWLGLPIKESKGILFFLDLEWNHFVFNSAYFVLLVVVWFLLRNVSSRVAMRLLIVGTLIQGYHLIEHAVRIWQHIQTACEPCKGILGWYIDGVYLHFAFNTLVLLLPLIAFIFLIRPLLKIRYNK
;
A
#
# COMPACT_ATOMS: atom_id res chain seq x y z
N MET A 1 8.20 15.30 -7.08
CA MET A 1 7.55 15.67 -5.80
C MET A 1 6.02 15.66 -5.85
N LYS A 2 5.37 16.39 -6.78
CA LYS A 2 3.90 16.39 -6.91
C LYS A 2 3.30 14.97 -7.10
N ILE A 3 3.94 14.15 -7.94
CA ILE A 3 3.53 12.77 -8.21
C ILE A 3 3.55 11.91 -6.94
N LEU A 4 4.66 11.93 -6.18
CA LEU A 4 4.77 11.19 -4.92
C LEU A 4 3.75 11.68 -3.88
N ALA A 5 3.49 12.98 -3.80
CA ALA A 5 2.48 13.52 -2.89
C ALA A 5 1.07 13.02 -3.24
N LEU A 6 0.68 13.07 -4.53
CA LEU A 6 -0.60 12.52 -4.99
C LEU A 6 -0.73 11.03 -4.68
N ALA A 7 0.34 10.26 -4.93
CA ALA A 7 0.36 8.84 -4.65
C ALA A 7 0.17 8.54 -3.16
N LEU A 8 0.80 9.32 -2.28
CA LEU A 8 0.64 9.19 -0.83
C LEU A 8 -0.78 9.51 -0.36
N VAL A 9 -1.44 10.51 -0.96
CA VAL A 9 -2.84 10.82 -0.65
C VAL A 9 -3.74 9.65 -1.05
N VAL A 10 -3.57 9.15 -2.28
CA VAL A 10 -4.35 8.03 -2.82
C VAL A 10 -4.11 6.75 -2.01
N GLN A 11 -2.85 6.43 -1.69
CA GLN A 11 -2.50 5.32 -0.80
C GLN A 11 -3.08 5.50 0.62
N GLY A 12 -3.15 6.74 1.11
CA GLY A 12 -3.78 7.05 2.39
C GLY A 12 -5.26 6.68 2.42
N PHE A 13 -6.01 6.98 1.37
CA PHE A 13 -7.41 6.53 1.25
C PHE A 13 -7.53 5.01 1.22
N HIS A 14 -6.66 4.32 0.47
CA HIS A 14 -6.66 2.86 0.43
C HIS A 14 -6.34 2.23 1.80
N TRP A 15 -5.39 2.82 2.53
CA TRP A 15 -5.09 2.41 3.90
C TRP A 15 -6.27 2.65 4.86
N ILE A 16 -7.03 3.74 4.70
CA ILE A 16 -8.25 4.01 5.50
C ILE A 16 -9.32 2.94 5.24
N GLU A 17 -9.50 2.48 4.01
CA GLU A 17 -10.41 1.37 3.71
C GLU A 17 -10.01 0.12 4.51
N HIS A 18 -8.73 -0.27 4.52
CA HIS A 18 -8.25 -1.41 5.30
C HIS A 18 -8.31 -1.17 6.82
N LEU A 19 -8.13 0.06 7.29
CA LEU A 19 -8.35 0.38 8.71
C LEU A 19 -9.82 0.15 9.09
N ALA A 20 -10.75 0.52 8.21
CA ALA A 20 -12.17 0.25 8.42
C ALA A 20 -12.47 -1.26 8.43
N GLN A 21 -11.80 -2.05 7.58
CA GLN A 21 -11.90 -3.52 7.61
C GLN A 21 -11.40 -4.09 8.95
N VAL A 22 -10.27 -3.60 9.47
CA VAL A 22 -9.76 -3.98 10.80
C VAL A 22 -10.78 -3.64 11.89
N TYR A 23 -11.36 -2.45 11.85
CA TYR A 23 -12.39 -2.04 12.81
C TYR A 23 -13.62 -2.95 12.74
N GLN A 24 -14.12 -3.24 11.53
CA GLN A 24 -15.23 -4.16 11.30
C GLN A 24 -14.94 -5.57 11.82
N HIS A 25 -13.76 -6.10 11.52
CA HIS A 25 -13.40 -7.45 11.89
C HIS A 25 -13.14 -7.60 13.39
N TRP A 26 -12.31 -6.72 13.96
CA TRP A 26 -11.88 -6.80 15.36
C TRP A 26 -12.94 -6.26 16.34
N TRP A 27 -13.49 -5.08 16.06
CA TRP A 27 -14.35 -4.39 17.02
C TRP A 27 -15.83 -4.74 16.87
N LEU A 28 -16.30 -4.92 15.63
CA LEU A 28 -17.68 -5.36 15.37
C LEU A 28 -17.82 -6.88 15.30
N GLY A 29 -16.71 -7.62 15.30
CA GLY A 29 -16.72 -9.08 15.27
C GLY A 29 -17.22 -9.66 13.94
N LEU A 30 -17.23 -8.87 12.86
CA LEU A 30 -17.69 -9.33 11.56
C LEU A 30 -16.72 -10.39 11.00
N PRO A 31 -17.21 -11.43 10.33
CA PRO A 31 -16.32 -12.36 9.63
C PRO A 31 -15.55 -11.62 8.52
N ILE A 32 -14.40 -12.17 8.12
CA ILE A 32 -13.53 -11.56 7.08
C ILE A 32 -14.32 -11.20 5.82
N LYS A 33 -15.21 -12.09 5.36
CA LYS A 33 -16.05 -11.90 4.16
C LYS A 33 -17.01 -10.70 4.23
N GLU A 34 -17.35 -10.25 5.44
CA GLU A 34 -18.25 -9.12 5.69
C GLU A 34 -17.49 -7.84 6.05
N SER A 35 -16.18 -7.95 6.32
CA SER A 35 -15.32 -6.82 6.68
C SER A 35 -14.79 -6.13 5.42
N LYS A 36 -15.67 -5.42 4.70
CA LYS A 36 -15.43 -4.86 3.36
C LYS A 36 -14.98 -3.40 3.31
N GLY A 37 -14.73 -2.77 4.45
CA GLY A 37 -14.33 -1.36 4.52
C GLY A 37 -15.51 -0.40 4.40
N ILE A 38 -15.23 0.85 4.04
CA ILE A 38 -16.24 1.91 3.90
C ILE A 38 -16.91 1.80 2.53
N LEU A 39 -16.10 1.64 1.48
CA LEU A 39 -16.55 1.52 0.10
C LEU A 39 -16.48 0.06 -0.34
N PHE A 40 -17.49 -0.73 0.04
CA PHE A 40 -17.51 -2.20 -0.15
C PHE A 40 -17.27 -2.70 -1.59
N PHE A 41 -17.54 -1.88 -2.62
CA PHE A 41 -17.29 -2.26 -4.03
C PHE A 41 -15.82 -2.08 -4.43
N LEU A 42 -15.03 -1.34 -3.64
CA LEU A 42 -13.58 -1.29 -3.78
C LEU A 42 -12.92 -2.52 -3.15
N ASP A 43 -13.62 -3.27 -2.30
CA ASP A 43 -13.15 -4.52 -1.69
C ASP A 43 -13.21 -5.73 -2.66
N LEU A 44 -12.88 -5.49 -3.93
CA LEU A 44 -12.74 -6.55 -4.93
C LEU A 44 -11.25 -6.80 -5.16
N GLU A 45 -10.86 -8.06 -5.23
CA GLU A 45 -9.45 -8.44 -5.40
C GLU A 45 -8.81 -7.80 -6.64
N TRP A 46 -9.57 -7.72 -7.74
CA TRP A 46 -9.13 -7.05 -8.97
C TRP A 46 -8.89 -5.55 -8.80
N ASN A 47 -9.71 -4.87 -8.00
CA ASN A 47 -9.55 -3.45 -7.72
C ASN A 47 -8.28 -3.20 -6.92
N HIS A 48 -8.03 -4.02 -5.91
CA HIS A 48 -6.77 -3.99 -5.16
C HIS A 48 -5.57 -4.24 -6.07
N PHE A 49 -5.62 -5.25 -6.94
CA PHE A 49 -4.52 -5.57 -7.85
C PHE A 49 -4.19 -4.41 -8.80
N VAL A 50 -5.19 -3.80 -9.43
CA VAL A 50 -5.01 -2.64 -10.33
C VAL A 50 -4.43 -1.45 -9.56
N PHE A 51 -4.98 -1.15 -8.39
CA PHE A 51 -4.50 -0.06 -7.55
C PHE A 51 -3.04 -0.28 -7.13
N ASN A 52 -2.73 -1.47 -6.60
CA ASN A 52 -1.40 -1.82 -6.13
C ASN A 52 -0.37 -1.87 -7.27
N SER A 53 -0.78 -2.26 -8.48
CA SER A 53 0.06 -2.19 -9.68
C SER A 53 0.40 -0.74 -10.03
N ALA A 54 -0.60 0.14 -10.05
CA ALA A 54 -0.39 1.56 -10.37
C ALA A 54 0.51 2.23 -9.33
N TYR A 55 0.29 1.94 -8.05
CA TYR A 55 1.14 2.45 -6.95
C TYR A 55 2.57 1.92 -7.04
N PHE A 56 2.75 0.62 -7.32
CA PHE A 56 4.07 0.01 -7.52
C PHE A 56 4.86 0.70 -8.65
N VAL A 57 4.25 0.83 -9.83
CA VAL A 57 4.88 1.50 -10.98
C VAL A 57 5.27 2.93 -10.62
N LEU A 58 4.39 3.65 -9.92
CA LEU A 58 4.69 5.01 -9.48
C LEU A 58 5.88 5.07 -8.54
N LEU A 59 5.97 4.18 -7.54
CA LEU A 59 7.12 4.12 -6.62
C LEU A 59 8.43 3.84 -7.38
N VAL A 60 8.41 2.91 -8.34
CA VAL A 60 9.55 2.61 -9.22
C VAL A 60 9.97 3.84 -10.02
N VAL A 61 9.02 4.53 -10.66
CA VAL A 61 9.28 5.75 -11.43
C VAL A 61 9.87 6.85 -10.53
N VAL A 62 9.27 7.09 -9.37
CA VAL A 62 9.75 8.10 -8.41
C VAL A 62 11.17 7.78 -7.95
N TRP A 63 11.45 6.52 -7.62
CA TRP A 63 12.80 6.10 -7.24
C TRP A 63 13.79 6.33 -8.38
N PHE A 64 13.46 5.93 -9.61
CA PHE A 64 14.33 6.10 -10.78
C PHE A 64 14.67 7.57 -11.03
N LEU A 65 13.68 8.46 -10.91
CA LEU A 65 13.85 9.90 -11.12
C LEU A 65 14.68 10.59 -10.02
N LEU A 66 14.65 10.05 -8.79
CA LEU A 66 15.23 10.71 -7.62
C LEU A 66 16.56 10.09 -7.14
N ARG A 67 16.93 8.90 -7.62
CA ARG A 67 18.05 8.10 -7.09
C ARG A 67 19.41 8.81 -7.04
N ASN A 68 19.67 9.77 -7.94
CA ASN A 68 20.98 10.43 -8.04
C ASN A 68 21.06 11.80 -7.34
N VAL A 69 19.91 12.37 -6.92
CA VAL A 69 19.82 13.77 -6.48
C VAL A 69 19.25 13.93 -5.08
N SER A 70 19.05 12.82 -4.37
CA SER A 70 18.23 12.80 -3.15
C SER A 70 18.96 12.21 -1.95
N SER A 71 18.37 12.40 -0.77
CA SER A 71 18.84 11.80 0.49
C SER A 71 18.98 10.27 0.36
N ARG A 72 20.14 9.73 0.75
CA ARG A 72 20.38 8.27 0.82
C ARG A 72 19.34 7.56 1.69
N VAL A 73 18.90 8.19 2.77
CA VAL A 73 17.86 7.65 3.67
C VAL A 73 16.53 7.55 2.93
N ALA A 74 16.12 8.62 2.25
CA ALA A 74 14.88 8.61 1.47
C ALA A 74 14.91 7.53 0.38
N MET A 75 16.04 7.36 -0.30
CA MET A 75 16.17 6.34 -1.36
C MET A 75 16.09 4.92 -0.80
N ARG A 76 16.71 4.65 0.34
CA ARG A 76 16.60 3.33 1.01
C ARG A 76 15.16 3.03 1.42
N LEU A 77 14.46 4.01 2.00
CA LEU A 77 13.05 3.86 2.39
C LEU A 77 12.15 3.61 1.18
N LEU A 78 12.35 4.34 0.07
CA LEU A 78 11.60 4.08 -1.17
C LEU A 78 11.88 2.69 -1.74
N ILE A 79 13.13 2.22 -1.73
CA ILE A 79 13.47 0.86 -2.19
C ILE A 79 12.74 -0.18 -1.33
N VAL A 80 12.87 -0.10 0.00
CA VAL A 80 12.24 -1.07 0.90
C VAL A 80 10.71 -1.05 0.74
N GLY A 81 10.10 0.13 0.69
CA GLY A 81 8.66 0.27 0.46
C GLY A 81 8.24 -0.31 -0.90
N THR A 82 9.04 -0.09 -1.94
CA THR A 82 8.78 -0.65 -3.29
C THR A 82 8.89 -2.17 -3.31
N LEU A 83 9.86 -2.76 -2.59
CA LEU A 83 10.01 -4.21 -2.50
C LEU A 83 8.84 -4.85 -1.76
N ILE A 84 8.39 -4.26 -0.65
CA ILE A 84 7.19 -4.72 0.07
C ILE A 84 5.96 -4.59 -0.82
N GLN A 85 5.81 -3.47 -1.52
CA GLN A 85 4.72 -3.27 -2.48
C GLN A 85 4.74 -4.30 -3.62
N GLY A 86 5.93 -4.66 -4.11
CA GLY A 86 6.10 -5.71 -5.11
C GLY A 86 5.66 -7.07 -4.59
N TYR A 87 6.02 -7.41 -3.35
CA TYR A 87 5.53 -8.64 -2.71
C TYR A 87 4.01 -8.61 -2.50
N HIS A 88 3.47 -7.49 -2.04
CA HIS A 88 2.02 -7.29 -1.87
C HIS A 88 1.26 -7.49 -3.19
N LEU A 89 1.82 -7.05 -4.31
CA LEU A 89 1.26 -7.29 -5.63
C LEU A 89 1.27 -8.78 -6.02
N ILE A 90 2.32 -9.51 -5.66
CA ILE A 90 2.39 -10.98 -5.86
C ILE A 90 1.32 -11.68 -5.02
N GLU A 91 1.10 -11.26 -3.77
CA GLU A 91 0.02 -11.79 -2.91
C GLU A 91 -1.33 -11.67 -3.60
N HIS A 92 -1.66 -10.48 -4.13
CA HIS A 92 -2.89 -10.26 -4.90
C HIS A 92 -2.98 -11.10 -6.17
N ALA A 93 -1.88 -11.23 -6.92
CA ALA A 93 -1.84 -12.10 -8.11
C ALA A 93 -2.16 -13.56 -7.76
N VAL A 94 -1.64 -14.07 -6.64
CA VAL A 94 -1.92 -15.42 -6.16
C VAL A 94 -3.38 -15.56 -5.72
N ARG A 95 -3.94 -14.57 -5.03
CA ARG A 95 -5.37 -14.57 -4.63
C ARG A 95 -6.29 -14.58 -5.86
N ILE A 96 -5.99 -13.77 -6.88
CA ILE A 96 -6.71 -13.79 -8.17
C ILE A 96 -6.60 -15.16 -8.83
N TRP A 97 -5.41 -15.74 -8.88
CA TRP A 97 -5.21 -17.07 -9.45
C TRP A 97 -6.05 -18.12 -8.71
N GLN A 98 -6.03 -18.11 -7.37
CA GLN A 98 -6.87 -18.99 -6.54
C GLN A 98 -8.37 -18.79 -6.80
N HIS A 99 -8.82 -17.54 -6.94
CA HIS A 99 -10.21 -17.21 -7.25
C HIS A 99 -10.63 -17.81 -8.59
N ILE A 100 -9.80 -17.65 -9.63
CA ILE A 100 -10.07 -18.23 -10.96
C ILE A 100 -10.15 -19.76 -10.89
N GLN A 101 -9.32 -20.42 -10.07
CA GLN A 101 -9.32 -21.88 -9.96
C GLN A 101 -10.47 -22.46 -9.12
N THR A 102 -10.91 -21.74 -8.08
CA THR A 102 -11.75 -22.33 -7.02
C THR A 102 -12.99 -21.51 -6.64
N ALA A 103 -13.16 -20.32 -7.23
CA ALA A 103 -14.19 -19.36 -6.88
C ALA A 103 -14.23 -18.98 -5.37
N CYS A 104 -13.08 -19.08 -4.67
CA CYS A 104 -12.97 -18.60 -3.29
C CYS A 104 -13.16 -17.07 -3.21
N GLU A 105 -13.76 -16.58 -2.12
CA GLU A 105 -13.90 -15.15 -1.86
C GLU A 105 -14.12 -14.89 -0.35
N PRO A 106 -13.20 -14.21 0.35
CA PRO A 106 -11.85 -13.86 -0.08
C PRO A 106 -10.92 -15.09 -0.14
N CYS A 107 -10.05 -15.16 -1.16
CA CYS A 107 -9.01 -16.18 -1.23
C CYS A 107 -7.87 -15.90 -0.25
N LYS A 108 -7.13 -16.93 0.20
CA LYS A 108 -6.10 -16.81 1.24
C LYS A 108 -4.76 -16.25 0.75
N GLY A 109 -4.42 -16.37 -0.54
CA GLY A 109 -3.12 -15.94 -1.03
C GLY A 109 -1.99 -16.87 -0.57
N ILE A 110 -0.81 -16.30 -0.31
CA ILE A 110 0.36 -17.02 0.19
C ILE A 110 0.39 -16.95 1.72
N LEU A 111 0.32 -15.76 2.30
CA LEU A 111 0.48 -15.57 3.75
C LEU A 111 -0.84 -15.68 4.51
N GLY A 112 -1.99 -15.53 3.84
CA GLY A 112 -3.30 -15.67 4.49
C GLY A 112 -3.64 -17.09 4.97
N TRP A 113 -2.75 -18.06 4.76
CA TRP A 113 -2.80 -19.37 5.42
C TRP A 113 -2.36 -19.34 6.88
N TYR A 114 -1.55 -18.36 7.24
CA TYR A 114 -0.90 -18.25 8.56
C TYR A 114 -1.31 -16.99 9.32
N ILE A 115 -1.70 -15.95 8.59
CA ILE A 115 -2.06 -14.64 9.13
C ILE A 115 -3.50 -14.35 8.67
N ASP A 116 -4.31 -13.75 9.55
CA ASP A 116 -5.63 -13.27 9.16
C ASP A 116 -5.52 -12.30 7.98
N GLY A 117 -6.34 -12.49 6.95
CA GLY A 117 -6.29 -11.71 5.71
C GLY A 117 -6.49 -10.21 5.95
N VAL A 118 -7.33 -9.82 6.91
CA VAL A 118 -7.61 -8.41 7.23
C VAL A 118 -6.35 -7.76 7.83
N TYR A 119 -5.74 -8.39 8.83
CA TYR A 119 -4.53 -7.86 9.46
C TYR A 119 -3.33 -7.87 8.53
N LEU A 120 -3.22 -8.89 7.68
CA LEU A 120 -2.14 -8.99 6.70
C LEU A 120 -2.17 -7.81 5.71
N HIS A 121 -3.32 -7.54 5.09
CA HIS A 121 -3.44 -6.45 4.12
C HIS A 121 -3.34 -5.08 4.78
N PHE A 122 -3.86 -4.93 6.00
CA PHE A 122 -3.64 -3.71 6.78
C PHE A 122 -2.15 -3.47 7.07
N ALA A 123 -1.39 -4.52 7.42
CA ALA A 123 0.04 -4.41 7.67
C ALA A 123 0.81 -4.02 6.40
N PHE A 124 0.52 -4.65 5.26
CA PHE A 124 1.12 -4.26 3.98
C PHE A 124 0.83 -2.80 3.66
N ASN A 125 -0.44 -2.40 3.68
CA ASN A 125 -0.85 -1.04 3.36
C ASN A 125 -0.24 0.01 4.30
N THR A 126 -0.06 -0.34 5.58
CA THR A 126 0.62 0.51 6.56
C THR A 126 2.08 0.72 6.19
N LEU A 127 2.81 -0.36 5.88
CA LEU A 127 4.24 -0.28 5.53
C LEU A 127 4.47 0.47 4.22
N VAL A 128 3.66 0.18 3.19
CA VAL A 128 3.79 0.81 1.87
C VAL A 128 3.27 2.25 1.85
N LEU A 129 2.51 2.69 2.86
CA LEU A 129 2.21 4.10 3.11
C LEU A 129 3.34 4.80 3.89
N LEU A 130 3.75 4.24 5.04
CA LEU A 130 4.65 4.91 5.97
C LEU A 130 6.07 5.05 5.41
N LEU A 131 6.60 4.02 4.75
CA LEU A 131 7.98 4.09 4.24
C LEU A 131 8.14 5.18 3.17
N PRO A 132 7.28 5.27 2.13
CA PRO A 132 7.35 6.37 1.17
C PRO A 132 6.95 7.72 1.76
N LEU A 133 6.07 7.76 2.77
CA LEU A 133 5.72 9.01 3.48
C LEU A 133 6.92 9.58 4.24
N ILE A 134 7.63 8.75 4.99
CA ILE A 134 8.85 9.16 5.70
C ILE A 134 9.91 9.57 4.69
N ALA A 135 10.06 8.84 3.57
CA ALA A 135 10.95 9.24 2.49
C ALA A 135 10.60 10.63 1.93
N PHE A 136 9.31 10.90 1.70
CA PHE A 136 8.81 12.19 1.25
C PHE A 136 9.20 13.32 2.21
N ILE A 137 9.08 13.11 3.52
CA ILE A 137 9.51 14.09 4.53
C ILE A 137 11.01 14.40 4.40
N PHE A 138 11.86 13.38 4.22
CA PHE A 138 13.29 13.60 4.00
C PHE A 138 13.60 14.32 2.69
N LEU A 139 12.78 14.16 1.66
CA LEU A 139 12.93 14.84 0.38
C LEU A 139 12.54 16.32 0.43
N ILE A 140 11.52 16.69 1.21
CA ILE A 140 11.06 18.10 1.29
C ILE A 140 11.82 18.94 2.32
N ARG A 141 12.40 18.32 3.35
CA ARG A 141 13.12 19.03 4.45
C ARG A 141 14.16 20.05 3.95
N PRO A 142 15.05 19.72 2.99
CA PRO A 142 16.02 20.69 2.48
C PRO A 142 15.36 21.88 1.75
N LEU A 143 14.28 21.63 1.01
CA LEU A 143 13.56 22.66 0.25
C LEU A 143 12.89 23.69 1.17
N LEU A 144 12.33 23.22 2.30
CA LEU A 144 11.74 24.11 3.30
C LEU A 144 12.79 25.03 3.92
N LYS A 145 13.97 24.51 4.28
CA LYS A 145 15.06 25.33 4.84
C LYS A 145 15.51 26.45 3.90
N ILE A 146 15.58 26.21 2.59
CA ILE A 146 15.96 27.22 1.60
C ILE A 146 14.91 28.34 1.51
N ARG A 147 13.62 28.01 1.67
CA ARG A 147 12.53 28.99 1.58
C ARG A 147 12.44 29.92 2.80
N TYR A 148 12.83 29.46 3.98
CA TYR A 148 12.80 30.28 5.21
C TYR A 148 14.04 31.17 5.42
N ASN A 149 15.13 30.92 4.69
CA ASN A 149 16.36 31.72 4.75
C ASN A 149 16.47 32.76 3.61
N LYS A 150 15.38 32.99 2.87
CA LYS A 150 15.22 34.07 1.90
C LYS A 150 14.12 34.99 2.38
#